data_AF-A0A7M6DLL5-F1
#
_entry.id   AF-A0A7M6DLL5-F1
#
_cell.length_a   1.000
_cell.length_b   1.000
_cell.length_c   1.000
_cell.angle_alpha   90.00
_cell.angle_beta   90.00
_cell.angle_gamma   90.00
#
_symmetry.space_group_name_H-M   'P 1'
#
loop_
_entity.id
_entity.type
_entity.pdbx_description
1 polymer ?
#
loop_
_entity_poly.entity_id
_entity_poly.type
_entity_poly.pdbx_seq_one_letter_code
_entity_poly.pdbx_strand_id
1 'polypeptide(L)'
;MAGHVLRRNRGALFSLRTIFQQFGKSTEIRSISTSQIPPAKKYIDHTKYSINDVFVLPKNDPSEVQIIEKHGKAWHLFQEAKTSSIVHTVSGDFDMYNGLAREFAVNFKQTDQKALNEHNFPLGSVAVLPNGDHFIYYLVIRESWWDRGAYRPLREALNSMRKHAAENDVRSIAMGRLGAQCDGLNFVEVLKEVKDVFYDSNMELIIYSRRT
;
A
#
# COMPACT_ATOMS: atom_id res chain seq x y z
N MET A 1 -43.09 32.28 16.43
CA MET A 1 -41.92 32.52 15.55
C MET A 1 -40.90 31.43 15.81
N ALA A 2 -40.31 30.89 14.74
CA ALA A 2 -39.24 29.90 14.71
C ALA A 2 -38.12 30.21 15.74
N GLY A 3 -37.49 29.25 16.42
CA GLY A 3 -36.90 28.02 15.92
C GLY A 3 -35.39 28.22 15.88
N HIS A 4 -34.63 27.51 16.73
CA HIS A 4 -33.32 26.93 16.40
C HIS A 4 -32.76 26.16 17.60
N VAL A 5 -32.87 24.84 17.51
CA VAL A 5 -32.13 23.87 18.32
C VAL A 5 -30.68 23.87 17.82
N LEU A 6 -29.73 24.28 18.65
CA LEU A 6 -28.31 24.18 18.34
C LEU A 6 -27.83 22.75 18.65
N ARG A 7 -27.77 21.91 17.61
CA ARG A 7 -27.16 20.58 17.65
C ARG A 7 -25.77 20.66 17.00
N ARG A 8 -24.69 20.62 17.79
CA ARG A 8 -23.30 20.36 17.33
C ARG A 8 -22.49 19.85 18.52
N ASN A 9 -21.57 18.91 18.45
CA ASN A 9 -21.27 17.85 17.50
C ASN A 9 -20.35 16.95 18.36
N ARG A 10 -20.84 15.82 18.88
CA ARG A 10 -19.98 14.91 19.64
C ARG A 10 -19.04 14.25 18.63
N GLY A 11 -17.74 14.46 18.79
CA GLY A 11 -16.71 13.81 18.01
C GLY A 11 -16.96 12.30 17.98
N ALA A 12 -17.22 11.78 16.79
CA ALA A 12 -17.30 10.35 16.56
C ALA A 12 -15.89 9.79 16.72
N LEU A 13 -15.57 9.32 17.93
CA LEU A 13 -14.52 8.32 18.11
C LEU A 13 -14.95 7.09 17.32
N PHE A 14 -14.44 6.96 16.10
CA PHE A 14 -14.54 5.73 15.32
C PHE A 14 -13.79 4.64 16.09
N SER A 15 -14.56 3.79 16.77
CA SER A 15 -14.04 2.60 17.43
C SER A 15 -13.33 1.72 16.40
N LEU A 16 -12.11 1.29 16.73
CA LEU A 16 -11.26 0.40 15.91
C LEU A 16 -11.95 -0.92 15.50
N ARG A 17 -13.07 -1.27 16.14
CA ARG A 17 -13.91 -2.43 15.76
C ARG A 17 -14.67 -2.26 14.45
N THR A 18 -14.87 -1.04 13.94
CA THR A 18 -15.71 -0.82 12.74
C THR A 18 -14.99 -1.14 11.43
N ILE A 19 -13.66 -1.01 11.37
CA ILE A 19 -12.91 -1.31 10.13
C ILE A 19 -12.85 -2.83 9.87
N PHE A 20 -12.77 -3.63 10.94
CA PHE A 20 -12.71 -5.10 10.83
C PHE A 20 -14.03 -5.76 10.42
N GLN A 21 -15.16 -5.08 10.59
CA GLN A 21 -16.48 -5.66 10.26
C GLN A 21 -16.87 -5.49 8.78
N GLN A 22 -16.08 -4.78 7.97
CA GLN A 22 -16.53 -4.29 6.67
C GLN A 22 -16.11 -5.13 5.45
N PHE A 23 -15.26 -6.15 5.62
CA PHE A 23 -14.89 -7.11 4.57
C PHE A 23 -15.16 -8.59 4.93
N GLY A 24 -15.91 -8.87 5.99
CA GLY A 24 -16.11 -10.23 6.48
C GLY A 24 -17.55 -10.59 6.79
N LYS A 25 -18.29 -11.09 5.80
CA LYS A 25 -19.10 -12.32 5.89
C LYS A 25 -19.74 -12.69 4.55
N SER A 26 -19.74 -14.00 4.29
CA SER A 26 -20.38 -14.74 3.19
C SER A 26 -19.69 -14.72 1.83
N THR A 27 -19.04 -15.84 1.48
CA THR A 27 -19.59 -16.78 0.49
C THR A 27 -18.81 -18.09 0.48
N GLU A 28 -19.54 -19.17 0.25
CA GLU A 28 -19.05 -20.54 0.06
C GLU A 28 -17.81 -20.59 -0.83
N ILE A 29 -16.84 -21.42 -0.43
CA ILE A 29 -15.69 -21.79 -1.27
C ILE A 29 -16.23 -22.58 -2.46
N ARG A 30 -16.56 -21.88 -3.55
CA ARG A 30 -16.67 -22.52 -4.86
C ARG A 30 -15.24 -22.68 -5.36
N SER A 31 -14.78 -23.94 -5.42
CA SER A 31 -13.50 -24.31 -6.03
C SER A 31 -13.45 -23.77 -7.46
N ILE A 32 -12.68 -22.71 -7.68
CA ILE A 32 -12.41 -22.19 -9.01
C ILE A 32 -11.43 -23.16 -9.67
N SER A 33 -11.88 -23.78 -10.77
CA SER A 33 -11.03 -24.62 -11.61
C SER A 33 -9.79 -23.84 -12.06
N THR A 34 -8.62 -24.43 -11.85
CA THR A 34 -7.28 -23.89 -12.14
C THR A 34 -7.03 -23.56 -13.61
N SER A 35 -7.99 -23.86 -14.50
CA SER A 35 -7.86 -23.70 -15.96
C SER A 35 -8.13 -22.28 -16.49
N GLN A 36 -8.53 -21.32 -15.65
CA GLN A 36 -8.88 -19.94 -16.09
C GLN A 36 -7.95 -18.82 -15.58
N ILE A 37 -6.88 -19.15 -14.87
CA ILE A 37 -5.87 -18.14 -14.50
C ILE A 37 -4.87 -18.06 -15.66
N PRO A 38 -4.78 -16.94 -16.40
CA PRO A 38 -3.74 -16.78 -17.40
C PRO A 38 -2.38 -16.90 -16.71
N PRO A 39 -1.43 -17.67 -17.26
CA PRO A 39 -0.14 -17.84 -16.63
C PRO A 39 0.53 -16.49 -16.46
N ALA A 40 1.02 -16.21 -15.24
CA ALA A 40 1.80 -15.01 -14.97
C ALA A 40 2.94 -14.95 -15.99
N LYS A 41 2.95 -13.91 -16.85
CA LYS A 41 3.98 -13.77 -17.88
C LYS A 41 5.34 -13.74 -17.18
N LYS A 42 6.21 -14.68 -17.53
CA LYS A 42 7.58 -14.75 -17.02
C LYS A 42 8.35 -13.56 -17.58
N TYR A 43 8.45 -12.48 -16.80
CA TYR A 43 9.19 -11.29 -17.20
C TYR A 43 10.69 -11.58 -17.14
N ILE A 44 11.40 -11.38 -18.26
CA ILE A 44 12.85 -11.52 -18.35
C ILE A 44 13.45 -10.11 -18.29
N ASP A 45 14.22 -9.82 -17.24
CA ASP A 45 14.90 -8.54 -17.10
C ASP A 45 16.21 -8.54 -17.90
N HIS A 46 16.27 -7.72 -18.96
CA HIS A 46 17.43 -7.63 -19.86
C HIS A 46 18.59 -6.76 -19.33
N THR A 47 18.54 -6.30 -18.07
CA THR A 47 19.68 -5.58 -17.46
C THR A 47 20.74 -6.52 -16.89
N LYS A 48 21.99 -6.03 -16.84
CA LYS A 48 23.18 -6.72 -16.31
C LYS A 48 23.14 -7.09 -14.81
N TYR A 49 22.04 -6.82 -14.12
CA TYR A 49 21.85 -7.01 -12.69
C TYR A 49 20.88 -8.17 -12.44
N SER A 50 21.23 -9.04 -11.51
CA SER A 50 20.41 -10.19 -11.16
C SER A 50 19.27 -9.74 -10.26
N ILE A 51 18.07 -10.29 -10.44
CA ILE A 51 16.98 -10.13 -9.45
C ILE A 51 17.39 -10.62 -8.05
N ASN A 52 18.41 -11.49 -7.98
CA ASN A 52 18.97 -12.00 -6.74
C ASN A 52 19.96 -11.03 -6.07
N ASP A 53 20.24 -9.86 -6.67
CA ASP A 53 21.08 -8.84 -6.04
C ASP A 53 20.28 -8.18 -4.90
N VAL A 54 20.64 -8.55 -3.66
CA VAL A 54 20.00 -8.10 -2.42
C VAL A 54 21.00 -7.27 -1.62
N PHE A 55 20.61 -6.04 -1.27
CA PHE A 55 21.38 -5.13 -0.46
C PHE A 55 20.64 -4.82 0.84
N VAL A 56 21.19 -5.26 1.98
CA VAL A 56 20.67 -4.87 3.29
C VAL A 56 21.25 -3.50 3.62
N LEU A 57 20.41 -2.48 3.74
CA LEU A 57 20.89 -1.15 4.12
C LEU A 57 21.40 -1.20 5.57
N PRO A 58 22.60 -0.68 5.84
CA PRO A 58 23.15 -0.67 7.20
C PRO A 58 22.25 0.20 8.10
N LYS A 59 22.06 -0.28 9.33
CA LYS A 59 21.42 0.48 10.40
C LYS A 59 22.48 1.29 11.13
N ASN A 60 22.24 2.58 11.32
CA ASN A 60 23.09 3.42 12.18
C ASN A 60 22.71 3.28 13.65
N ASP A 61 21.45 2.91 13.92
CA ASP A 61 20.87 2.71 15.24
C ASP A 61 20.11 1.36 15.25
N PRO A 62 20.28 0.50 16.27
CA PRO A 62 19.57 -0.78 16.39
C PRO A 62 18.04 -0.68 16.24
N SER A 63 17.44 0.44 16.65
CA SER A 63 16.01 0.73 16.56
C SER A 63 15.56 1.16 15.16
N GLU A 64 16.48 1.44 14.23
CA GLU A 64 16.10 1.67 12.83
C GLU A 64 15.45 0.42 12.23
N VAL A 65 14.44 0.63 11.39
CA VAL A 65 13.78 -0.44 10.63
C VAL A 65 14.78 -1.15 9.71
N GLN A 66 14.65 -2.47 9.55
CA GLN A 66 15.44 -3.20 8.57
C GLN A 66 14.93 -2.92 7.17
N ILE A 67 15.82 -2.48 6.28
CA ILE A 67 15.48 -2.25 4.87
C ILE A 67 16.35 -3.16 4.01
N ILE A 68 15.67 -3.98 3.22
CA ILE A 68 16.25 -4.84 2.20
C ILE A 68 15.94 -4.24 0.84
N GLU A 69 16.95 -3.66 0.19
CA GLU A 69 16.84 -3.22 -1.19
C GLU A 69 17.08 -4.41 -2.12
N LYS A 70 16.12 -4.70 -3.00
CA LYS A 70 16.24 -5.74 -4.03
C LYS A 70 16.32 -5.08 -5.40
N HIS A 71 17.22 -5.58 -6.24
CA HIS A 71 17.23 -5.18 -7.64
C HIS A 71 15.98 -5.71 -8.35
N GLY A 72 15.30 -4.84 -9.10
CA GLY A 72 14.14 -5.21 -9.89
C GLY A 72 13.16 -4.06 -10.05
N LYS A 73 12.21 -4.23 -10.98
CA LYS A 73 11.10 -3.29 -11.18
C LYS A 73 10.02 -3.49 -10.12
N ALA A 74 9.18 -2.48 -9.91
CA ALA A 74 8.05 -2.52 -8.97
C ALA A 74 7.04 -3.66 -9.23
N TRP A 75 7.06 -4.28 -10.41
CA TRP A 75 6.22 -5.41 -10.79
C TRP A 75 6.57 -6.70 -10.02
N HIS A 76 7.76 -6.78 -9.43
CA HIS A 76 8.12 -7.91 -8.57
C HIS A 76 7.34 -7.92 -7.25
N LEU A 77 6.66 -6.81 -6.89
CA LEU A 77 5.72 -6.78 -5.77
C LEU A 77 4.64 -7.85 -5.89
N PHE A 78 4.21 -8.21 -7.10
CA PHE A 78 3.18 -9.24 -7.29
C PHE A 78 3.66 -10.65 -6.93
N GLN A 79 4.97 -10.89 -6.97
CA GLN A 79 5.57 -12.14 -6.50
C GLN A 79 5.76 -12.08 -4.97
N GLU A 80 6.25 -10.96 -4.44
CA GLU A 80 6.39 -10.74 -2.99
C GLU A 80 5.05 -10.79 -2.24
N ALA A 81 3.94 -10.42 -2.89
CA ALA A 81 2.60 -10.48 -2.33
C ALA A 81 2.18 -11.87 -1.84
N LYS A 82 2.90 -12.93 -2.22
CA LYS A 82 2.64 -14.30 -1.77
C LYS A 82 3.21 -14.60 -0.38
N THR A 83 4.17 -13.81 0.08
CA THR A 83 4.94 -14.06 1.31
C THR A 83 5.09 -12.81 2.19
N SER A 84 4.69 -11.65 1.70
CA SER A 84 4.81 -10.36 2.36
C SER A 84 3.56 -9.52 2.07
N SER A 85 3.26 -8.57 2.95
CA SER A 85 2.33 -7.49 2.60
C SER A 85 2.97 -6.57 1.57
N ILE A 86 2.17 -5.88 0.77
CA ILE A 86 2.69 -4.95 -0.24
C ILE A 86 2.00 -3.60 -0.18
N VAL A 87 2.67 -2.56 -0.69
CA VAL A 87 2.14 -1.19 -0.67
C VAL A 87 2.41 -0.43 -1.98
N HIS A 88 1.46 0.40 -2.37
CA HIS A 88 1.61 1.42 -3.42
C HIS A 88 0.79 2.68 -3.08
N THR A 89 1.09 3.79 -3.74
CA THR A 89 0.40 5.07 -3.68
C THR A 89 -0.71 5.15 -4.73
N VAL A 90 -1.81 5.81 -4.38
CA VAL A 90 -2.99 6.02 -5.23
C VAL A 90 -3.57 7.42 -5.04
N SER A 91 -4.44 7.83 -5.97
CA SER A 91 -5.36 8.96 -5.79
C SER A 91 -6.63 8.56 -5.04
N GLY A 92 -7.30 9.52 -4.41
CA GLY A 92 -8.55 9.31 -3.67
C GLY A 92 -9.74 8.94 -4.53
N ASP A 93 -9.70 9.27 -5.82
CA ASP A 93 -10.63 8.76 -6.85
C ASP A 93 -10.32 7.31 -7.30
N PHE A 94 -9.21 6.75 -6.83
CA PHE A 94 -8.64 5.47 -7.21
C PHE A 94 -8.68 5.20 -8.73
N ASP A 95 -8.46 6.21 -9.58
CA ASP A 95 -8.22 5.94 -11.00
C ASP A 95 -6.88 5.20 -11.16
N MET A 96 -6.99 3.89 -11.36
CA MET A 96 -5.88 2.98 -11.49
C MET A 96 -5.75 2.46 -12.92
N TYR A 97 -6.06 3.25 -13.95
CA TYR A 97 -5.98 2.76 -15.34
C TYR A 97 -4.57 2.75 -15.94
N ASN A 98 -3.55 3.27 -15.26
CA ASN A 98 -2.19 3.39 -15.77
C ASN A 98 -1.09 2.93 -14.80
N GLY A 99 0.10 2.67 -15.36
CA GLY A 99 1.32 2.41 -14.60
C GLY A 99 1.22 1.22 -13.64
N LEU A 100 1.90 1.32 -12.50
CA LEU A 100 1.88 0.28 -11.47
C LEU A 100 0.47 0.10 -10.86
N ALA A 101 -0.33 1.17 -10.76
CA ALA A 101 -1.67 1.10 -10.18
C ALA A 101 -2.60 0.18 -10.99
N ARG A 102 -2.53 0.25 -12.33
CA ARG A 102 -3.22 -0.68 -13.23
C ARG A 102 -2.89 -2.13 -12.96
N GLU A 103 -1.62 -2.39 -12.69
CA GLU A 103 -1.16 -3.74 -12.48
C GLU A 103 -1.61 -4.29 -11.13
N PHE A 104 -1.72 -3.43 -10.10
CA PHE A 104 -2.42 -3.80 -8.87
C PHE A 104 -3.88 -4.16 -9.15
N ALA A 105 -4.61 -3.32 -9.91
CA ALA A 105 -6.00 -3.60 -10.25
C ALA A 105 -6.18 -4.92 -11.05
N VAL A 106 -5.26 -5.22 -11.97
CA VAL A 106 -5.30 -6.45 -12.78
C VAL A 106 -4.92 -7.70 -11.98
N ASN A 107 -3.86 -7.63 -11.16
CA ASN A 107 -3.35 -8.79 -10.43
C ASN A 107 -4.21 -9.13 -9.21
N PHE A 108 -4.74 -8.13 -8.53
CA PHE A 108 -5.58 -8.30 -7.36
C PHE A 108 -7.03 -8.03 -7.73
N LYS A 109 -7.63 -8.87 -8.59
CA LYS A 109 -9.02 -8.78 -9.09
C LYS A 109 -10.11 -8.60 -8.01
N GLN A 110 -9.75 -8.70 -6.73
CA GLN A 110 -10.54 -8.35 -5.53
C GLN A 110 -10.43 -6.88 -5.11
N THR A 111 -9.65 -6.08 -5.82
CA THR A 111 -9.70 -4.62 -5.73
C THR A 111 -11.03 -4.24 -6.35
N ASP A 112 -12.11 -4.40 -5.57
CA ASP A 112 -13.43 -3.91 -5.95
C ASP A 112 -13.30 -2.40 -5.98
N GLN A 113 -12.90 -1.90 -7.15
CA GLN A 113 -12.71 -0.51 -7.47
C GLN A 113 -13.95 0.29 -7.05
N LYS A 114 -15.12 -0.35 -7.15
CA LYS A 114 -16.39 0.22 -6.73
C LYS A 114 -16.47 0.31 -5.21
N ALA A 115 -16.13 -0.76 -4.47
CA ALA A 115 -16.06 -0.70 -3.02
C ALA A 115 -15.05 0.34 -2.52
N LEU A 116 -13.86 0.42 -3.13
CA LEU A 116 -12.89 1.46 -2.78
C LEU A 116 -13.43 2.87 -3.02
N ASN A 117 -14.10 3.10 -4.14
CA ASN A 117 -14.70 4.37 -4.49
C ASN A 117 -15.90 4.74 -3.60
N GLU A 118 -16.64 3.74 -3.09
CA GLU A 118 -17.79 3.95 -2.20
C GLU A 118 -17.37 4.40 -0.78
N HIS A 119 -16.15 4.08 -0.35
CA HIS A 119 -15.69 4.33 1.03
C HIS A 119 -15.07 5.72 1.27
N ASN A 120 -14.93 6.55 0.23
CA ASN A 120 -14.44 7.94 0.31
C ASN A 120 -13.21 8.09 1.24
N PHE A 121 -12.12 7.43 0.88
CA PHE A 121 -10.88 7.47 1.66
C PHE A 121 -10.28 8.89 1.67
N PRO A 122 -10.13 9.52 2.86
CA PRO A 122 -9.56 10.87 2.93
C PRO A 122 -8.11 10.91 2.44
N LEU A 123 -7.68 12.08 1.97
CA LEU A 123 -6.27 12.35 1.70
C LEU A 123 -5.43 12.10 2.97
N GLY A 124 -4.33 11.37 2.83
CA GLY A 124 -3.47 10.96 3.95
C GLY A 124 -3.94 9.70 4.68
N SER A 125 -4.96 9.01 4.17
CA SER A 125 -5.41 7.72 4.71
C SER A 125 -4.83 6.52 3.93
N VAL A 126 -5.18 5.32 4.38
CA VAL A 126 -4.82 4.06 3.73
C VAL A 126 -6.08 3.21 3.54
N ALA A 127 -6.27 2.69 2.32
CA ALA A 127 -7.18 1.58 2.10
C ALA A 127 -6.42 0.26 2.21
N VAL A 128 -7.05 -0.74 2.84
CA VAL A 128 -6.42 -2.03 3.13
C VAL A 128 -7.27 -3.15 2.53
N LEU A 129 -6.64 -4.02 1.74
CA LEU A 129 -7.26 -5.21 1.18
C LEU A 129 -6.54 -6.47 1.74
N PRO A 130 -7.27 -7.43 2.33
CA PRO A 130 -6.69 -8.71 2.74
C PRO A 130 -6.18 -9.52 1.53
N ASN A 131 -5.06 -10.23 1.71
CA ASN A 131 -4.45 -11.09 0.71
C ASN A 131 -3.82 -12.32 1.38
N GLY A 132 -4.66 -13.31 1.71
CA GLY A 132 -4.25 -14.45 2.53
C GLY A 132 -3.87 -14.00 3.94
N ASP A 133 -2.66 -14.36 4.38
CA ASP A 133 -2.09 -13.94 5.67
C ASP A 133 -1.38 -12.57 5.60
N HIS A 134 -1.56 -11.86 4.49
CA HIS A 134 -0.92 -10.57 4.20
C HIS A 134 -1.94 -9.51 3.79
N PHE A 135 -1.47 -8.29 3.57
CA PHE A 135 -2.29 -7.15 3.20
C PHE A 135 -1.74 -6.41 1.99
N ILE A 136 -2.63 -5.76 1.26
CA ILE A 136 -2.31 -4.80 0.21
C ILE A 136 -2.74 -3.42 0.71
N TYR A 137 -1.78 -2.51 0.79
CA TYR A 137 -1.98 -1.14 1.25
C TYR A 137 -2.00 -0.17 0.07
N TYR A 138 -3.07 0.62 -0.02
CA TYR A 138 -3.24 1.69 -1.00
C TYR A 138 -3.17 3.03 -0.26
N LEU A 139 -2.02 3.70 -0.33
CA LEU A 139 -1.79 4.98 0.34
C LEU A 139 -2.41 6.12 -0.48
N VAL A 140 -3.39 6.82 0.09
CA VAL A 140 -4.07 7.93 -0.59
C VAL A 140 -3.26 9.20 -0.39
N ILE A 141 -2.46 9.59 -1.39
CA ILE A 141 -1.50 10.70 -1.25
C ILE A 141 -1.80 11.92 -2.12
N ARG A 142 -2.89 11.86 -2.88
CA ARG A 142 -3.42 12.93 -3.73
C ARG A 142 -4.92 12.74 -3.93
N GLU A 143 -5.64 13.81 -4.26
CA GLU A 143 -7.10 13.75 -4.36
C GLU A 143 -7.54 13.08 -5.66
N SER A 144 -7.03 13.55 -6.80
CA SER A 144 -7.39 13.02 -8.12
C SER A 144 -6.19 12.53 -8.91
N TRP A 145 -6.45 11.75 -9.96
CA TRP A 145 -5.40 11.06 -10.71
C TRP A 145 -4.50 11.95 -11.56
N TRP A 146 -4.91 13.19 -11.84
CA TRP A 146 -4.08 14.19 -12.50
C TRP A 146 -3.25 15.03 -11.52
N ASP A 147 -3.51 14.92 -10.21
CA ASP A 147 -2.77 15.67 -9.19
C ASP A 147 -1.41 15.04 -8.92
N ARG A 148 -0.49 15.86 -8.39
CA ARG A 148 0.79 15.39 -7.86
C ARG A 148 0.62 14.92 -6.43
N GLY A 149 1.45 13.97 -6.01
CA GLY A 149 1.54 13.56 -4.62
C GLY A 149 2.17 14.66 -3.76
N ALA A 150 1.97 14.58 -2.45
CA ALA A 150 2.62 15.47 -1.49
C ALA A 150 3.20 14.69 -0.29
N TYR A 151 4.26 15.24 0.31
CA TYR A 151 4.96 14.60 1.44
C TYR A 151 4.09 14.48 2.69
N ARG A 152 3.29 15.50 3.00
CA ARG A 152 2.39 15.48 4.16
C ARG A 152 1.40 14.29 4.12
N PRO A 153 0.56 14.14 3.08
CA PRO A 153 -0.37 13.01 3.02
C PRO A 153 0.34 11.66 2.86
N LEU A 154 1.51 11.60 2.22
CA LEU A 154 2.33 10.38 2.22
C LEU A 154 2.70 9.96 3.65
N ARG A 155 3.22 10.88 4.47
CA ARG A 155 3.58 10.62 5.87
C ARG A 155 2.36 10.20 6.70
N GLU A 156 1.23 10.87 6.53
CA GLU A 156 -0.03 10.54 7.21
C GLU A 156 -0.50 9.11 6.84
N ALA A 157 -0.43 8.76 5.55
CA ALA A 157 -0.83 7.45 5.05
C ALA A 157 0.13 6.35 5.53
N LEU A 158 1.44 6.60 5.54
CA LEU A 158 2.45 5.69 6.08
C LEU A 158 2.22 5.42 7.58
N ASN A 159 1.89 6.44 8.38
CA ASN A 159 1.57 6.26 9.79
C ASN A 159 0.31 5.40 9.99
N SER A 160 -0.72 5.64 9.16
CA SER A 160 -1.94 4.85 9.17
C SER A 160 -1.66 3.39 8.81
N MET A 161 -0.82 3.15 7.80
CA MET A 161 -0.35 1.82 7.42
C MET A 161 0.44 1.15 8.53
N ARG A 162 1.42 1.82 9.14
CA ARG A 162 2.22 1.28 10.26
C ARG A 162 1.32 0.84 11.40
N LYS A 163 0.34 1.68 11.78
CA LYS A 163 -0.61 1.37 12.84
C LYS A 163 -1.37 0.08 12.53
N HIS A 164 -1.97 -0.01 11.34
CA HIS A 164 -2.67 -1.22 10.91
C HIS A 164 -1.75 -2.45 10.90
N ALA A 165 -0.54 -2.30 10.34
CA ALA A 165 0.45 -3.37 10.27
C ALA A 165 0.83 -3.90 11.66
N ALA A 166 1.02 -3.02 12.64
CA ALA A 166 1.33 -3.41 14.02
C ALA A 166 0.16 -4.11 14.72
N GLU A 167 -1.07 -3.62 14.52
CA GLU A 167 -2.30 -4.21 15.07
C GLU A 167 -2.59 -5.62 14.50
N ASN A 168 -2.01 -5.96 13.35
CA ASN A 168 -2.21 -7.22 12.64
C ASN A 168 -0.94 -8.08 12.55
N ASP A 169 0.07 -7.81 13.38
CA ASP A 169 1.32 -8.57 13.46
C ASP A 169 2.06 -8.71 12.11
N VAL A 170 1.92 -7.74 11.20
CA VAL A 170 2.59 -7.74 9.91
C VAL A 170 4.09 -7.57 10.13
N ARG A 171 4.88 -8.53 9.64
CA ARG A 171 6.35 -8.54 9.79
C ARG A 171 7.13 -8.08 8.57
N SER A 172 6.54 -8.17 7.38
CA SER A 172 7.21 -7.82 6.13
C SER A 172 6.29 -7.02 5.23
N ILE A 173 6.80 -5.89 4.71
CA ILE A 173 6.11 -5.03 3.74
C ILE A 173 7.04 -4.75 2.57
N ALA A 174 6.64 -5.16 1.36
CA ALA A 174 7.36 -4.85 0.13
C ALA A 174 6.77 -3.63 -0.59
N MET A 175 7.63 -2.79 -1.15
CA MET A 175 7.25 -1.56 -1.85
C MET A 175 8.16 -1.27 -3.05
N GLY A 176 7.61 -0.54 -4.02
CA GLY A 176 8.41 0.11 -5.05
C GLY A 176 8.93 1.46 -4.55
N ARG A 177 9.32 2.32 -5.48
CA ARG A 177 9.59 3.73 -5.16
C ARG A 177 8.27 4.48 -4.93
N LEU A 178 7.79 4.50 -3.69
CA LEU A 178 6.55 5.20 -3.33
C LEU A 178 6.59 6.67 -3.74
N GLY A 179 5.47 7.18 -4.27
CA GLY A 179 5.37 8.57 -4.67
C GLY A 179 6.25 8.98 -5.86
N ALA A 180 6.81 8.03 -6.60
CA ALA A 180 7.62 8.34 -7.78
C ALA A 180 6.77 8.65 -9.02
N GLN A 181 7.45 9.09 -10.09
CA GLN A 181 6.90 9.19 -11.45
C GLN A 181 5.67 10.11 -11.54
N CYS A 182 4.45 9.56 -11.60
CA CYS A 182 3.20 10.33 -11.69
C CYS A 182 3.00 11.22 -10.47
N ASP A 183 3.37 10.75 -9.28
CA ASP A 183 3.23 11.49 -8.03
C ASP A 183 4.31 12.57 -7.86
N GLY A 184 5.52 12.33 -8.40
CA GLY A 184 6.56 13.35 -8.52
C GLY A 184 7.45 13.59 -7.31
N LEU A 185 7.33 12.78 -6.27
CA LEU A 185 8.12 12.94 -5.05
C LEU A 185 9.55 12.44 -5.26
N ASN A 186 10.49 13.12 -4.61
CA ASN A 186 11.87 12.64 -4.55
C ASN A 186 11.95 11.44 -3.61
N PHE A 187 12.29 10.27 -4.17
CA PHE A 187 12.37 9.03 -3.42
C PHE A 187 13.38 9.06 -2.26
N VAL A 188 14.44 9.86 -2.33
CA VAL A 188 15.39 10.01 -1.21
C VAL A 188 14.70 10.63 0.00
N GLU A 189 13.85 11.65 -0.23
CA GLU A 189 13.05 12.23 0.85
C GLU A 189 11.97 11.26 1.32
N VAL A 190 11.31 10.54 0.41
CA VAL A 190 10.34 9.48 0.77
C VAL A 190 10.99 8.40 1.63
N LEU A 191 12.23 7.99 1.32
CA LEU A 191 12.93 6.98 2.11
C LEU A 191 13.23 7.47 3.53
N LYS A 192 13.50 8.77 3.74
CA LYS A 192 13.62 9.36 5.09
C LYS A 192 12.28 9.24 5.83
N GLU A 193 11.18 9.64 5.19
CA GLU A 193 9.83 9.51 5.77
C GLU A 193 9.51 8.06 6.16
N VAL A 194 9.85 7.09 5.31
CA VAL A 194 9.64 5.67 5.59
C VAL A 194 10.48 5.23 6.78
N LYS A 195 11.77 5.60 6.84
CA LYS A 195 12.64 5.27 7.98
C LYS A 195 12.12 5.87 9.28
N ASP A 196 11.71 7.13 9.25
CA ASP A 196 11.21 7.85 10.43
C ASP A 196 9.90 7.24 10.93
N VAL A 197 8.95 6.97 10.02
CA VAL A 197 7.66 6.36 10.40
C VAL A 197 7.87 4.97 10.98
N PHE A 198 8.70 4.13 10.35
CA PHE A 198 8.91 2.75 10.77
C PHE A 198 10.01 2.58 11.83
N TYR A 199 10.58 3.66 12.36
CA TYR A 199 11.51 3.60 13.47
C TYR A 199 10.88 2.86 14.67
N ASP A 200 11.72 2.10 15.38
CA ASP A 200 11.32 1.25 16.50
C ASP A 200 10.17 0.30 16.17
N SER A 201 10.20 -0.26 14.95
CA SER A 201 9.29 -1.33 14.54
C SER A 201 10.04 -2.64 14.36
N ASN A 202 9.34 -3.74 14.65
CA ASN A 202 9.83 -5.11 14.44
C ASN A 202 9.54 -5.61 13.00
N MET A 203 9.36 -4.68 12.06
CA MET A 203 9.02 -4.94 10.67
C MET A 203 10.28 -4.91 9.80
N GLU A 204 10.23 -5.65 8.70
CA GLU A 204 11.19 -5.58 7.61
C GLU A 204 10.54 -4.92 6.40
N LEU A 205 11.27 -4.00 5.76
CA LEU A 205 10.83 -3.34 4.53
C LEU A 205 11.65 -3.82 3.34
N ILE A 206 10.98 -4.31 2.31
CA ILE A 206 11.61 -4.73 1.06
C ILE A 206 11.37 -3.65 0.01
N ILE A 207 12.43 -3.08 -0.57
CA ILE A 207 12.33 -1.99 -1.53
C ILE A 207 12.86 -2.41 -2.89
N TYR A 208 12.04 -2.29 -3.93
CA TYR A 208 12.46 -2.38 -5.33
C TYR A 208 12.84 -0.99 -5.87
N SER A 209 14.14 -0.75 -6.04
CA SER A 209 14.70 0.59 -6.26
C SER A 209 14.79 1.05 -7.72
N ARG A 210 14.50 0.17 -8.68
CA ARG A 210 14.60 0.51 -10.11
C ARG A 210 13.45 1.41 -10.54
N ARG A 211 13.79 2.53 -11.21
CA ARG A 211 12.81 3.39 -11.89
C ARG A 211 12.18 2.60 -13.04
N THR A 212 10.86 2.55 -13.09
CA THR A 212 10.09 2.03 -14.22
C THR A 212 10.13 2.96 -15.42
#